data_AF-A0A3N0W1B4-F1
#
_entry.id   AF-A0A3N0W1B4-F1
#
_cell.length_a   1.000
_cell.length_b   1.000
_cell.length_c   1.000
_cell.angle_alpha   90.00
_cell.angle_beta   90.00
_cell.angle_gamma   90.00
#
_symmetry.space_group_name_H-M   'P 1'
#
loop_
_entity.id
_entity.type
_entity.pdbx_description
1 polymer ?
#
loop_
_entity_poly.entity_id
_entity_poly.type
_entity_poly.pdbx_seq_one_letter_code
_entity_poly.pdbx_strand_id
1 'polypeptide(L)'
;MDTTSIKNLFKLKSVPIEPKQEQLPKNEADPNDESPEETRKRTYHESGYRDSSRTNGNHSTLSICLDAVYSKFQNEEKEMVEKQQKLKESYVNEQKNRETEIKALIVSQETKEEQLKNKNTQIENHQHTIETLKAEILDLPRNPEKYNVKATRGASAKFWIGTILLIPITLYLATFYISTSYSAFFKSFDAKSTVIQSVLDANAWIKAWNDGFIEVAFVTLIPFVFLGLGFLIHMFGENKTRTNYIKLGLLFIVTFVFDSILAYEIESKLYELNKTFDSPPFDLKIAFTKIQFWGIIFAGFIVYIIWGLVFDFVMKEHREKDKIRNEQEIRQKKADFFQEKINILKNEIEEILAGIGSIKELIIKTRGRIEELQNIIDGVIIPTKDYKLYASEYVQGWITFIGEKIAVSKTEKQSMIDSCIETYNTNLETVGANADNQNLVYLSSL
;
A
#
# COMPACT_ATOMS: atom_id res chain seq x y z
N MET A 1 -5.80 -39.71 7.03
CA MET A 1 -7.02 -39.00 6.62
C MET A 1 -7.14 -39.17 5.12
N ASP A 2 -8.10 -40.02 4.73
CA ASP A 2 -8.15 -40.71 3.45
C ASP A 2 -8.64 -39.83 2.28
N THR A 3 -8.03 -40.04 1.11
CA THR A 3 -8.33 -39.35 -0.16
C THR A 3 -9.53 -39.93 -0.91
N THR A 4 -10.37 -40.74 -0.24
CA THR A 4 -11.57 -41.37 -0.80
C THR A 4 -12.80 -40.47 -0.81
N SER A 5 -12.76 -39.30 -0.19
CA SER A 5 -13.98 -38.50 0.05
C SER A 5 -14.38 -37.52 -1.08
N ILE A 6 -13.60 -37.40 -2.17
CA ILE A 6 -13.87 -36.44 -3.26
C ILE A 6 -14.46 -37.10 -4.53
N LYS A 7 -14.48 -38.44 -4.62
CA LYS A 7 -15.02 -39.16 -5.80
C LYS A 7 -16.53 -39.43 -5.79
N ASN A 8 -17.27 -38.98 -4.77
CA ASN A 8 -18.72 -39.25 -4.64
C ASN A 8 -19.63 -38.04 -4.87
N LEU A 9 -19.11 -36.88 -5.28
CA LEU A 9 -19.93 -35.67 -5.52
C LEU A 9 -20.56 -35.58 -6.92
N PHE A 10 -20.31 -36.55 -7.82
CA PHE A 10 -20.90 -36.62 -9.16
C PHE A 10 -21.63 -37.94 -9.43
N LYS A 11 -22.53 -38.36 -8.54
CA LYS A 11 -23.60 -39.30 -8.89
C LYS A 11 -24.91 -38.52 -9.02
N LEU A 12 -25.30 -38.29 -10.27
CA LEU A 12 -26.66 -37.87 -10.63
C LEU A 12 -27.65 -38.84 -9.99
N LYS A 13 -28.51 -38.30 -9.12
CA LYS A 13 -29.66 -39.00 -8.54
C LYS A 13 -30.60 -39.33 -9.71
N SER A 14 -30.81 -40.62 -9.98
CA SER A 14 -31.79 -41.06 -10.97
C SER A 14 -33.17 -40.59 -10.55
N VAL A 15 -33.81 -39.79 -11.41
CA VAL A 15 -35.17 -39.30 -11.24
C VAL A 15 -36.12 -40.51 -11.25
N PRO A 16 -37.06 -40.61 -10.29
CA PRO A 16 -38.13 -41.60 -10.35
C PRO A 16 -38.97 -41.37 -11.61
N ILE A 17 -39.18 -42.43 -12.39
CA ILE A 17 -40.09 -42.44 -13.53
C ILE A 17 -41.50 -42.31 -12.97
N GLU A 18 -42.07 -41.11 -13.02
CA GLU A 18 -43.51 -40.92 -12.86
C GLU A 18 -44.23 -41.66 -14.00
N PRO A 19 -45.35 -42.33 -13.71
CA PRO A 19 -46.08 -43.11 -14.70
C PRO A 19 -46.56 -42.19 -15.82
N LYS A 20 -46.32 -42.62 -17.07
CA LYS A 20 -46.96 -42.07 -18.26
C LYS A 20 -48.45 -41.88 -17.95
N GLN A 21 -48.90 -40.64 -17.86
CA GLN A 21 -50.32 -40.35 -18.05
C GLN A 21 -50.68 -40.83 -19.46
N GLU A 22 -51.66 -41.72 -19.50
CA GLU A 22 -52.30 -42.18 -20.71
C GLU A 22 -52.63 -40.97 -21.59
N GLN A 23 -52.12 -41.00 -22.83
CA GLN A 23 -52.61 -40.15 -23.87
C GLN A 23 -54.09 -40.49 -24.04
N LEU A 24 -54.96 -39.60 -23.58
CA LEU A 24 -56.34 -39.51 -24.07
C LEU A 24 -56.28 -39.57 -25.60
N PRO A 25 -57.14 -40.37 -26.25
CA PRO A 25 -57.09 -40.57 -27.68
C PRO A 25 -57.12 -39.21 -28.36
N LYS A 26 -56.11 -38.95 -29.20
CA LYS A 26 -56.19 -37.91 -30.21
C LYS A 26 -57.48 -38.18 -30.98
N ASN A 27 -58.50 -37.35 -30.77
CA ASN A 27 -59.54 -37.22 -31.77
C ASN A 27 -58.80 -36.91 -33.07
N GLU A 28 -58.90 -37.81 -34.02
CA GLU A 28 -58.61 -37.53 -35.41
C GLU A 28 -59.42 -36.27 -35.74
N ALA A 29 -58.72 -35.16 -35.91
CA ALA A 29 -59.34 -33.95 -36.42
C ALA A 29 -59.93 -34.30 -37.78
N ASP A 30 -61.24 -34.08 -37.92
CA ASP A 30 -61.92 -34.15 -39.20
C ASP A 30 -61.13 -33.26 -40.18
N PRO A 31 -60.74 -33.74 -41.37
CA PRO A 31 -60.05 -32.91 -42.36
C PRO A 31 -60.87 -31.71 -42.85
N ASN A 32 -62.12 -31.55 -42.39
CA ASN A 32 -62.98 -30.38 -42.60
C ASN A 32 -63.07 -29.40 -41.40
N ASP A 33 -62.42 -29.65 -40.26
CA ASP A 33 -62.42 -28.67 -39.16
C ASP A 33 -61.41 -27.53 -39.45
N GLU A 34 -61.93 -26.35 -39.81
CA GLU A 34 -61.14 -25.13 -40.01
C GLU A 34 -60.32 -24.81 -38.75
N SER A 35 -59.06 -24.39 -38.92
CA SER A 35 -58.25 -24.04 -37.76
C SER A 35 -58.86 -22.86 -36.98
N PRO A 36 -58.65 -22.75 -35.65
CA PRO A 36 -59.16 -21.63 -34.86
C PRO A 36 -58.71 -20.27 -35.41
N GLU A 37 -57.52 -20.21 -36.03
CA GLU A 37 -57.00 -19.00 -36.67
C GLU A 37 -57.70 -18.66 -37.99
N GLU A 38 -58.03 -19.66 -38.82
CA GLU A 38 -58.80 -19.45 -40.05
C GLU A 38 -60.23 -19.01 -39.76
N THR A 39 -60.87 -19.63 -38.75
CA THR A 39 -62.19 -19.22 -38.25
C THR A 39 -62.16 -17.76 -37.77
N ARG A 40 -61.09 -17.36 -37.06
CA ARG A 40 -60.88 -15.98 -36.59
C ARG A 40 -60.70 -15.02 -37.77
N LYS A 41 -59.85 -15.33 -38.76
CA LYS A 41 -59.67 -14.50 -39.97
C LYS A 41 -60.97 -14.29 -40.73
N ARG A 42 -61.72 -15.37 -40.95
CA ARG A 42 -63.03 -15.32 -41.60
C ARG A 42 -64.02 -14.42 -40.86
N THR A 43 -64.01 -14.48 -39.53
CA THR A 43 -64.86 -13.61 -38.69
C THR A 43 -64.52 -12.12 -38.89
N TYR A 44 -63.24 -11.76 -39.00
CA TYR A 44 -62.82 -10.39 -39.31
C TYR A 44 -63.24 -9.97 -40.72
N HIS A 45 -63.09 -10.84 -41.72
CA HIS A 45 -63.53 -10.61 -43.09
C HIS A 45 -65.06 -10.37 -43.19
N GLU A 46 -65.86 -11.24 -42.60
CA GLU A 46 -67.33 -11.12 -42.59
C GLU A 46 -67.80 -9.88 -41.81
N SER A 47 -67.08 -9.51 -40.74
CA SER A 47 -67.34 -8.28 -39.99
C SER A 47 -67.08 -7.04 -40.85
N GLY A 48 -65.96 -7.00 -41.57
CA GLY A 48 -65.63 -5.91 -42.48
C GLY A 48 -66.64 -5.75 -43.62
N TYR A 49 -67.09 -6.86 -44.21
CA TYR A 49 -68.14 -6.85 -45.23
C TYR A 49 -69.47 -6.28 -44.69
N ARG A 50 -69.87 -6.71 -43.49
CA ARG A 50 -71.12 -6.26 -42.86
C ARG A 50 -71.09 -4.79 -42.48
N ASP A 51 -69.98 -4.31 -41.92
CA ASP A 51 -69.85 -2.92 -41.49
C ASP A 51 -69.77 -1.98 -42.70
N SER A 52 -69.10 -2.40 -43.77
CA SER A 52 -69.11 -1.71 -45.08
C SER A 52 -70.53 -1.62 -45.64
N SER A 53 -71.32 -2.70 -45.52
CA SER A 53 -72.73 -2.70 -45.94
C SER A 53 -73.62 -1.73 -45.19
N ARG A 54 -73.34 -1.47 -43.90
CA ARG A 54 -74.13 -0.55 -43.08
C ARG A 54 -73.77 0.92 -43.32
N THR A 55 -72.60 1.17 -43.89
CA THR A 55 -72.00 2.50 -44.02
C THR A 55 -71.80 2.91 -45.48
N ASN A 56 -72.24 2.05 -46.42
CA ASN A 56 -72.04 2.20 -47.86
C ASN A 56 -70.55 2.42 -48.24
N GLY A 57 -69.64 1.74 -47.54
CA GLY A 57 -68.20 1.77 -47.85
C GLY A 57 -67.50 3.11 -47.57
N ASN A 58 -68.02 3.94 -46.66
CA ASN A 58 -67.43 5.24 -46.35
C ASN A 58 -66.08 5.12 -45.63
N HIS A 59 -65.00 5.62 -46.25
CA HIS A 59 -63.63 5.60 -45.71
C HIS A 59 -63.49 6.32 -44.34
N SER A 60 -64.23 7.40 -44.08
CA SER A 60 -64.16 8.08 -42.77
C SER A 60 -64.74 7.22 -41.66
N THR A 61 -65.74 6.37 -41.97
CA THR A 61 -66.30 5.42 -41.02
C THR A 61 -65.40 4.20 -40.84
N LEU A 62 -64.66 3.80 -41.88
CA LEU A 62 -63.65 2.75 -41.81
C LEU A 62 -62.58 3.06 -40.75
N SER A 63 -62.14 4.31 -40.61
CA SER A 63 -61.18 4.70 -39.56
C SER A 63 -61.70 4.36 -38.16
N ILE A 64 -62.95 4.74 -37.85
CA ILE A 64 -63.59 4.48 -36.54
C ILE A 64 -63.76 2.97 -36.32
N CYS A 65 -64.13 2.25 -37.37
CA CYS A 65 -64.26 0.80 -37.34
C CYS A 65 -62.92 0.10 -37.10
N LEU A 66 -61.83 0.56 -37.72
CA LEU A 66 -60.48 0.02 -37.52
C LEU A 66 -59.98 0.26 -36.08
N ASP A 67 -60.29 1.41 -35.48
CA ASP A 67 -59.97 1.66 -34.07
C ASP A 67 -60.74 0.72 -33.13
N ALA A 68 -62.01 0.43 -33.44
CA ALA A 68 -62.81 -0.54 -32.71
C ALA A 68 -62.31 -1.98 -32.91
N VAL A 69 -61.87 -2.33 -34.11
CA VAL A 69 -61.25 -3.62 -34.45
C VAL A 69 -59.93 -3.79 -33.70
N TYR A 70 -59.09 -2.75 -33.64
CA TYR A 70 -57.87 -2.77 -32.85
C TYR A 70 -58.15 -2.95 -31.35
N SER A 71 -59.11 -2.20 -30.80
CA SER A 71 -59.51 -2.33 -29.40
C SER A 71 -60.06 -3.72 -29.08
N LYS A 72 -60.85 -4.30 -29.99
CA LYS A 72 -61.34 -5.68 -29.87
C LYS A 72 -60.18 -6.67 -29.90
N PHE A 73 -59.26 -6.51 -30.84
CA PHE A 73 -58.06 -7.34 -30.94
C PHE A 73 -57.22 -7.28 -29.65
N GLN A 74 -56.99 -6.09 -29.09
CA GLN A 74 -56.27 -5.93 -27.82
C GLN A 74 -56.93 -6.68 -26.66
N ASN A 75 -58.26 -6.62 -26.55
CA ASN A 75 -59.00 -7.35 -25.53
C ASN A 75 -58.92 -8.87 -25.73
N GLU A 76 -59.05 -9.35 -26.97
CA GLU A 76 -58.89 -10.77 -27.30
C GLU A 76 -57.48 -11.27 -26.95
N GLU A 77 -56.42 -10.51 -27.26
CA GLU A 77 -55.04 -10.88 -26.92
C GLU A 77 -54.76 -10.85 -25.40
N LYS A 78 -55.50 -10.03 -24.64
CA LYS A 78 -55.44 -9.99 -23.17
C LYS A 78 -56.09 -11.22 -22.53
N GLU A 79 -57.17 -11.73 -23.11
CA GLU A 79 -57.90 -12.90 -22.61
C GLU A 79 -57.19 -14.23 -22.94
N MET A 80 -56.35 -14.25 -23.98
CA MET A 80 -55.57 -15.44 -24.37
C MET A 80 -54.34 -15.66 -23.48
N VAL A 81 -54.57 -16.15 -22.25
CA VAL A 81 -53.55 -16.37 -21.22
C VAL A 81 -52.39 -17.26 -21.69
N GLU A 82 -52.67 -18.37 -22.38
CA GLU A 82 -51.62 -19.30 -22.86
C GLU A 82 -50.71 -18.65 -23.91
N LYS A 83 -51.28 -17.86 -24.83
CA LYS A 83 -50.53 -17.12 -25.84
C LYS A 83 -49.66 -16.04 -25.20
N GLN A 84 -50.20 -15.30 -24.23
CA GLN A 84 -49.43 -14.33 -23.44
C GLN A 84 -48.30 -15.00 -22.65
N GLN A 85 -48.54 -16.16 -22.04
CA GLN A 85 -47.52 -16.90 -21.31
C GLN A 85 -46.36 -17.32 -22.22
N LYS A 86 -46.65 -17.79 -23.43
CA LYS A 86 -45.64 -18.16 -24.44
C LYS A 86 -44.84 -16.95 -24.94
N LEU A 87 -45.50 -15.81 -25.17
CA LEU A 87 -44.83 -14.56 -25.57
C LEU A 87 -43.92 -14.02 -24.45
N LYS A 88 -44.31 -14.22 -23.19
CA LYS A 88 -43.55 -13.77 -22.01
C LYS A 88 -42.42 -14.72 -21.59
N GLU A 89 -42.48 -15.99 -22.01
CA GLU A 89 -41.55 -17.04 -21.59
C GLU A 89 -40.07 -16.66 -21.76
N SER A 90 -39.72 -16.05 -22.91
CA SER A 90 -38.37 -15.58 -23.19
C SER A 90 -37.88 -14.55 -22.16
N TYR A 91 -38.73 -13.58 -21.81
CA TYR A 91 -38.42 -12.52 -20.85
C TYR A 91 -38.33 -13.06 -19.42
N VAL A 92 -39.20 -14.00 -19.03
CA VAL A 92 -39.15 -14.69 -17.72
C VAL A 92 -37.84 -15.47 -17.58
N ASN A 93 -37.43 -16.16 -18.64
CA ASN A 93 -36.16 -16.91 -18.64
C ASN A 93 -34.95 -15.96 -18.59
N GLU A 94 -34.96 -14.85 -19.32
CA GLU A 94 -33.94 -13.80 -19.21
C GLU A 94 -33.86 -13.26 -17.78
N GLN A 95 -35.00 -12.93 -17.17
CA GLN A 95 -35.09 -12.41 -15.80
C GLN A 95 -34.46 -13.37 -14.79
N LYS A 96 -34.83 -14.67 -14.82
CA LYS A 96 -34.25 -15.70 -13.94
C LYS A 96 -32.73 -15.82 -14.11
N ASN A 97 -32.24 -15.70 -15.34
CA ASN A 97 -30.80 -15.71 -15.62
C ASN A 97 -30.11 -14.48 -14.99
N ARG A 98 -30.70 -13.28 -15.12
CA ARG A 98 -30.19 -12.05 -14.51
C ARG A 98 -30.24 -12.09 -12.98
N GLU A 99 -31.27 -12.67 -12.39
CA GLU A 99 -31.33 -12.88 -10.93
C GLU A 99 -30.21 -13.82 -10.44
N THR A 100 -29.92 -14.87 -11.21
CA THR A 100 -28.81 -15.78 -10.92
C THR A 100 -27.46 -15.08 -11.06
N GLU A 101 -27.30 -14.22 -12.07
CA GLU A 101 -26.13 -13.36 -12.25
C GLU A 101 -25.91 -12.43 -11.04
N ILE A 102 -26.97 -11.79 -10.52
CA ILE A 102 -26.88 -10.97 -9.31
C ILE A 102 -26.39 -11.80 -8.11
N LYS A 103 -26.93 -13.00 -7.91
CA LYS A 103 -26.50 -13.87 -6.80
C LYS A 103 -25.01 -14.19 -6.92
N ALA A 104 -24.52 -14.48 -8.12
CA ALA A 104 -23.10 -14.72 -8.36
C ALA A 104 -22.24 -13.46 -8.09
N LEU A 105 -22.72 -12.28 -8.50
CA LEU A 105 -22.04 -11.01 -8.24
C LEU A 105 -21.97 -10.67 -6.75
N ILE A 106 -23.04 -10.94 -5.98
CA ILE A 106 -23.06 -10.73 -4.52
C ILE A 106 -22.02 -11.61 -3.83
N VAL A 107 -21.96 -12.90 -4.17
CA VAL A 107 -20.94 -13.82 -3.61
C VAL A 107 -19.52 -13.35 -3.95
N SER A 108 -19.31 -12.87 -5.18
CA SER A 108 -18.02 -12.28 -5.60
C SER A 108 -17.66 -11.02 -4.80
N GLN A 109 -18.65 -10.16 -4.53
CA GLN A 109 -18.49 -8.97 -3.69
C GLN A 109 -18.10 -9.36 -2.26
N GLU A 110 -18.85 -10.28 -1.64
CA GLU A 110 -18.57 -10.77 -0.27
C GLU A 110 -17.15 -11.35 -0.16
N THR A 111 -16.73 -12.12 -1.16
CA THR A 111 -15.37 -12.68 -1.22
C THR A 111 -14.30 -11.58 -1.24
N LYS A 112 -14.51 -10.51 -2.01
CA LYS A 112 -13.59 -9.36 -2.06
C LYS A 112 -13.61 -8.56 -0.76
N GLU A 113 -14.76 -8.40 -0.12
CA GLU A 113 -14.89 -7.74 1.18
C GLU A 113 -14.17 -8.52 2.29
N GLU A 114 -14.22 -9.86 2.25
CA GLU A 114 -13.43 -10.70 3.15
C GLU A 114 -11.92 -10.56 2.91
N GLN A 115 -11.49 -10.54 1.64
CA GLN A 115 -10.09 -10.27 1.28
C GLN A 115 -9.61 -8.90 1.80
N LEU A 116 -10.45 -7.87 1.67
CA LEU A 116 -10.19 -6.53 2.19
C LEU A 116 -9.99 -6.56 3.71
N LYS A 117 -10.89 -7.22 4.44
CA LYS A 117 -10.79 -7.38 5.90
C LYS A 117 -9.48 -8.08 6.29
N ASN A 118 -9.14 -9.18 5.62
CA ASN A 118 -7.93 -9.94 5.90
C ASN A 118 -6.65 -9.12 5.66
N LYS A 119 -6.61 -8.28 4.62
CA LYS A 119 -5.47 -7.38 4.36
C LYS A 119 -5.39 -6.25 5.39
N ASN A 120 -6.51 -5.67 5.80
CA ASN A 120 -6.53 -4.66 6.87
C ASN A 120 -5.98 -5.21 8.19
N THR A 121 -6.39 -6.42 8.59
CA THR A 121 -5.83 -7.09 9.77
C THR A 121 -4.32 -7.31 9.65
N GLN A 122 -3.80 -7.63 8.46
CA GLN A 122 -2.36 -7.77 8.24
C GLN A 122 -1.63 -6.43 8.41
N ILE A 123 -2.20 -5.32 7.93
CA ILE A 123 -1.66 -3.98 8.13
C ILE A 123 -1.60 -3.65 9.62
N GLU A 124 -2.68 -3.87 10.37
CA GLU A 124 -2.71 -3.62 11.82
C GLU A 124 -1.64 -4.43 12.57
N ASN A 125 -1.48 -5.72 12.24
CA ASN A 125 -0.45 -6.57 12.82
C ASN A 125 0.97 -6.05 12.52
N HIS A 126 1.21 -5.60 11.29
CA HIS A 126 2.50 -5.00 10.91
C HIS A 126 2.74 -3.66 11.62
N GLN A 127 1.72 -2.81 11.77
CA GLN A 127 1.81 -1.55 12.52
C GLN A 127 2.16 -1.79 13.98
N HIS A 128 1.47 -2.72 14.66
CA HIS A 128 1.78 -3.10 16.03
C HIS A 128 3.22 -3.62 16.17
N THR A 129 3.69 -4.41 15.19
CA THR A 129 5.06 -4.90 15.16
C THR A 129 6.07 -3.75 15.03
N ILE A 130 5.80 -2.77 14.16
CA ILE A 130 6.64 -1.57 14.01
C ILE A 130 6.68 -0.76 15.30
N GLU A 131 5.54 -0.55 15.96
CA GLU A 131 5.47 0.17 17.24
C GLU A 131 6.28 -0.54 18.33
N THR A 132 6.15 -1.86 18.42
CA THR A 132 6.95 -2.68 19.32
C THR A 132 8.44 -2.49 19.02
N LEU A 133 8.87 -2.65 17.77
CA LEU A 133 10.27 -2.46 17.37
C LEU A 133 10.79 -1.06 17.69
N LYS A 134 10.00 0.00 17.47
CA LYS A 134 10.37 1.38 17.82
C LYS A 134 10.53 1.55 19.33
N ALA A 135 9.65 0.96 20.12
CA ALA A 135 9.76 0.96 21.57
C ALA A 135 11.02 0.20 22.04
N GLU A 136 11.34 -0.93 21.42
CA GLU A 136 12.58 -1.68 21.69
C GLU A 136 13.82 -0.84 21.36
N ILE A 137 13.85 -0.15 20.22
CA ILE A 137 14.96 0.70 19.81
C ILE A 137 15.23 1.80 20.85
N LEU A 138 14.17 2.38 21.42
CA LEU A 138 14.26 3.41 22.46
C LEU A 138 14.77 2.84 23.81
N ASP A 139 14.32 1.63 24.17
CA ASP A 139 14.68 0.98 25.43
C ASP A 139 16.08 0.33 25.40
N LEU A 140 16.58 -0.05 24.21
CA LEU A 140 17.83 -0.79 24.05
C LEU A 140 19.06 -0.15 24.73
N PRO A 141 19.31 1.18 24.62
CA PRO A 141 20.44 1.81 25.30
C PRO A 141 20.32 1.80 26.84
N ARG A 142 19.08 1.70 27.34
CA ARG A 142 18.76 1.71 28.77
C ARG A 142 18.76 0.31 29.36
N ASN A 143 18.32 -0.70 28.61
CA ASN A 143 18.16 -2.07 29.09
C ASN A 143 18.59 -3.10 28.02
N PRO A 144 19.89 -3.17 27.65
CA PRO A 144 20.36 -4.06 26.59
C PRO A 144 20.19 -5.56 26.93
N GLU A 145 20.33 -5.93 28.21
CA GLU A 145 20.21 -7.32 28.69
C GLU A 145 18.81 -7.91 28.46
N LYS A 146 17.76 -7.08 28.57
CA LYS A 146 16.36 -7.47 28.30
C LYS A 146 16.18 -8.02 26.89
N TYR A 147 17.02 -7.58 25.95
CA TYR A 147 16.95 -7.92 24.53
C TYR A 147 18.06 -8.87 24.09
N ASN A 148 18.71 -9.57 25.04
CA ASN A 148 19.84 -10.49 24.81
C ASN A 148 21.05 -9.83 24.15
N VAL A 149 21.19 -8.50 24.27
CA VAL A 149 22.35 -7.78 23.76
C VAL A 149 23.42 -7.77 24.86
N LYS A 150 24.57 -8.39 24.59
CA LYS A 150 25.75 -8.40 25.47
C LYS A 150 26.47 -7.04 25.46
N ALA A 151 25.75 -6.01 25.88
CA ALA A 151 26.26 -4.66 26.03
C ALA A 151 26.03 -4.10 27.44
N THR A 152 26.92 -3.23 27.91
CA THR A 152 26.78 -2.60 29.22
C THR A 152 25.67 -1.54 29.24
N ARG A 153 24.91 -1.49 30.34
CA ARG A 153 23.89 -0.47 30.56
C ARG A 153 24.51 0.93 30.62
N GLY A 154 23.91 1.87 29.88
CA GLY A 154 24.30 3.28 29.90
C GLY A 154 25.64 3.57 29.21
N ALA A 155 26.11 2.68 28.33
CA ALA A 155 27.39 2.84 27.62
C ALA A 155 27.52 4.19 26.91
N SER A 156 26.43 4.68 26.29
CA SER A 156 26.43 5.98 25.61
C SER A 156 26.72 7.16 26.56
N ALA A 157 26.15 7.16 27.77
CA ALA A 157 26.38 8.22 28.74
C ALA A 157 27.80 8.18 29.30
N LYS A 158 28.28 6.99 29.64
CA LYS A 158 29.66 6.76 30.12
C LYS A 158 30.70 7.17 29.08
N PHE A 159 30.47 6.82 27.82
CA PHE A 159 31.30 7.26 26.70
C PHE A 159 31.42 8.78 26.65
N TRP A 160 30.30 9.50 26.67
CA TRP A 160 30.31 10.97 26.62
C TRP A 160 30.98 11.63 27.83
N ILE A 161 30.75 11.11 29.04
CA ILE A 161 31.44 11.58 30.25
C ILE A 161 32.96 11.40 30.09
N GLY A 162 33.39 10.22 29.63
CA GLY A 162 34.80 9.94 29.38
C GLY A 162 35.40 10.84 28.30
N THR A 163 34.68 11.08 27.19
CA THR A 163 35.14 11.97 26.11
C THR A 163 35.28 13.41 26.57
N ILE A 164 34.31 13.92 27.35
CA ILE A 164 34.36 15.28 27.92
C ILE A 164 35.57 15.43 28.86
N LEU A 165 35.92 14.39 29.62
CA LEU A 165 37.11 14.38 30.46
C LEU A 165 38.42 14.25 29.64
N LEU A 166 38.41 13.44 28.58
CA LEU A 166 39.59 13.14 27.76
C LEU A 166 40.09 14.37 26.99
N ILE A 167 39.20 15.20 26.44
CA ILE A 167 39.55 16.37 25.63
C ILE A 167 40.48 17.35 26.39
N PRO A 168 40.11 17.88 27.59
CA PRO A 168 40.97 18.83 28.30
C PRO A 168 42.28 18.20 28.76
N ILE A 169 42.30 16.92 29.12
CA ILE A 169 43.55 16.23 29.49
C ILE A 169 44.48 16.08 28.27
N THR A 170 43.92 15.77 27.11
CA THR A 170 44.69 15.69 25.84
C THR A 170 45.31 17.05 25.51
N LEU A 171 44.52 18.12 25.62
CA LEU A 171 45.00 19.49 25.40
C LEU A 171 46.09 19.87 26.41
N TYR A 172 45.89 19.55 27.68
CA TYR A 172 46.89 19.79 28.73
C TYR A 172 48.21 19.08 28.42
N LEU A 173 48.18 17.78 28.10
CA LEU A 173 49.40 17.02 27.78
C LEU A 173 50.10 17.57 26.53
N ALA A 174 49.33 17.97 25.51
CA ALA A 174 49.89 18.58 24.32
C ALA A 174 50.63 19.89 24.66
N THR A 175 49.99 20.80 25.38
CA THR A 175 50.62 22.07 25.80
C THR A 175 51.81 21.83 26.73
N PHE A 176 51.70 20.90 27.68
CA PHE A 176 52.76 20.55 28.61
C PHE A 176 54.00 20.01 27.90
N TYR A 177 53.83 19.03 27.00
CA TYR A 177 54.97 18.43 26.30
C TYR A 177 55.60 19.37 25.26
N ILE A 178 54.81 20.21 24.58
CA ILE A 178 55.36 21.27 23.71
C ILE A 178 56.24 22.22 24.55
N SER A 179 55.72 22.69 25.68
CA SER A 179 56.40 23.66 26.52
C SER A 179 57.64 23.10 27.21
N THR A 180 57.52 21.92 27.81
CA THR A 180 58.58 21.28 28.58
C THR A 180 59.71 20.86 27.65
N SER A 181 59.40 20.35 26.45
CA SER A 181 60.43 20.01 25.46
C SER A 181 61.16 21.25 24.96
N TYR A 182 60.44 22.34 24.65
CA TYR A 182 61.10 23.60 24.28
C TYR A 182 62.02 24.10 25.39
N SER A 183 61.56 24.05 26.63
CA SER A 183 62.29 24.53 27.80
C SER A 183 63.52 23.67 28.11
N ALA A 184 63.41 22.36 27.98
CA ALA A 184 64.50 21.42 28.20
C ALA A 184 65.59 21.55 27.14
N PHE A 185 65.23 21.64 25.86
CA PHE A 185 66.21 21.53 24.77
C PHE A 185 66.69 22.87 24.21
N PHE A 186 65.81 23.86 24.07
CA PHE A 186 66.10 25.07 23.26
C PHE A 186 66.10 26.37 24.05
N LYS A 187 65.40 26.43 25.19
CA LYS A 187 65.30 27.67 25.98
C LYS A 187 66.60 28.00 26.71
N SER A 188 67.01 29.26 26.58
CA SER A 188 67.98 29.92 27.45
C SER A 188 67.24 30.60 28.61
N PHE A 189 67.62 30.27 29.84
CA PHE A 189 66.97 30.81 31.03
C PHE A 189 67.63 32.13 31.47
N ASP A 190 66.84 33.03 32.05
CA ASP A 190 67.32 34.30 32.63
C ASP A 190 67.15 34.26 34.15
N ALA A 191 68.00 34.98 34.90
CA ALA A 191 68.11 34.95 36.36
C ALA A 191 66.84 35.44 37.10
N LYS A 192 65.84 35.96 36.38
CA LYS A 192 64.53 36.39 36.91
C LYS A 192 63.38 35.42 36.63
N SER A 193 63.65 34.26 36.03
CA SER A 193 62.60 33.31 35.64
C SER A 193 62.06 32.52 36.84
N THR A 194 60.73 32.51 36.99
CA THR A 194 60.06 31.65 38.00
C THR A 194 59.92 30.21 37.49
N VAL A 195 59.90 29.23 38.40
CA VAL A 195 59.76 27.79 38.08
C VAL A 195 58.63 27.52 37.08
N ILE A 196 57.48 28.16 37.26
CA ILE A 196 56.31 27.98 36.39
C ILE A 196 56.58 28.54 34.99
N GLN A 197 57.21 29.71 34.87
CA GLN A 197 57.61 30.28 33.58
C GLN A 197 58.74 29.48 32.92
N SER A 198 59.52 28.75 33.71
CA SER A 198 60.63 27.91 33.25
C SER A 198 60.16 26.56 32.69
N VAL A 199 59.02 26.04 33.16
CA VAL A 199 58.44 24.76 32.69
C VAL A 199 57.28 24.98 31.72
N LEU A 200 56.45 25.99 31.95
CA LEU A 200 55.27 26.38 31.17
C LEU A 200 55.51 27.72 30.47
N ASP A 201 56.16 27.68 29.31
CA ASP A 201 56.33 28.81 28.42
C ASP A 201 55.11 28.91 27.49
N ALA A 202 54.23 29.87 27.76
CA ALA A 202 53.00 30.10 26.99
C ALA A 202 53.26 30.36 25.49
N ASN A 203 54.47 30.80 25.14
CA ASN A 203 54.89 31.08 23.76
C ASN A 203 55.87 30.03 23.22
N ALA A 204 56.02 28.86 23.87
CA ALA A 204 56.97 27.82 23.47
C ALA A 204 56.90 27.47 21.99
N TRP A 205 55.69 27.31 21.46
CA TRP A 205 55.48 26.96 20.06
C TRP A 205 55.94 28.07 19.10
N ILE A 206 55.57 29.33 19.40
CA ILE A 206 55.93 30.50 18.58
C ILE A 206 57.45 30.73 18.64
N LYS A 207 58.06 30.54 19.80
CA LYS A 207 59.52 30.66 19.96
C LYS A 207 60.25 29.57 19.18
N ALA A 208 59.83 28.31 19.29
CA ALA A 208 60.39 27.21 18.51
C ALA A 208 60.27 27.47 16.99
N TRP A 209 59.15 28.03 16.54
CA TRP A 209 58.96 28.43 15.15
C TRP A 209 59.97 29.49 14.70
N ASN A 210 60.27 30.46 15.56
CA ASN A 210 61.25 31.52 15.28
C ASN A 210 62.70 31.01 15.35
N ASP A 211 62.97 30.01 16.19
CA ASP A 211 64.30 29.42 16.36
C ASP A 211 64.67 28.52 15.17
N GLY A 212 63.69 27.85 14.57
CA GLY A 212 63.86 27.13 13.30
C GLY A 212 62.82 26.06 13.03
N PHE A 213 62.82 25.56 11.79
CA PHE A 213 61.85 24.53 11.38
C PHE A 213 62.03 23.20 12.12
N ILE A 214 63.28 22.82 12.42
CA ILE A 214 63.58 21.54 13.09
C ILE A 214 63.08 21.60 14.55
N GLU A 215 63.27 22.74 15.20
CA GLU A 215 62.89 23.03 16.57
C GLU A 215 61.37 22.97 16.73
N VAL A 216 60.61 23.62 15.84
CA VAL A 216 59.14 23.56 15.89
C VAL A 216 58.60 22.17 15.57
N ALA A 217 59.20 21.46 14.62
CA ALA A 217 58.82 20.08 14.31
C ALA A 217 59.07 19.18 15.52
N PHE A 218 60.22 19.32 16.19
CA PHE A 218 60.60 18.53 17.36
C PHE A 218 59.61 18.73 18.51
N VAL A 219 59.34 19.97 18.92
CA VAL A 219 58.43 20.24 20.06
C VAL A 219 56.98 19.87 19.74
N THR A 220 56.56 19.95 18.47
CA THR A 220 55.21 19.58 18.05
C THR A 220 55.01 18.06 18.01
N LEU A 221 56.03 17.29 17.63
CA LEU A 221 55.92 15.84 17.47
C LEU A 221 56.04 15.06 18.78
N ILE A 222 56.78 15.56 19.78
CA ILE A 222 56.92 14.89 21.09
C ILE A 222 55.56 14.57 21.74
N PRO A 223 54.59 15.50 21.82
CA PRO A 223 53.26 15.18 22.32
C PRO A 223 52.62 13.95 21.65
N PHE A 224 52.77 13.79 20.33
CA PHE A 224 52.19 12.65 19.62
C PHE A 224 52.88 11.33 19.97
N VAL A 225 54.18 11.33 20.25
CA VAL A 225 54.89 10.17 20.78
C VAL A 225 54.27 9.76 22.12
N PHE A 226 54.06 10.72 23.02
CA PHE A 226 53.43 10.45 24.32
C PHE A 226 51.98 10.01 24.22
N LEU A 227 51.16 10.68 23.43
CA LEU A 227 49.78 10.25 23.19
C LEU A 227 49.73 8.85 22.55
N GLY A 228 50.65 8.56 21.61
CA GLY A 228 50.80 7.25 20.99
C GLY A 228 51.22 6.16 22.00
N LEU A 229 52.16 6.46 22.90
CA LEU A 229 52.51 5.56 24.01
C LEU A 229 51.32 5.37 24.94
N GLY A 230 50.54 6.41 25.22
CA GLY A 230 49.36 6.31 26.08
C GLY A 230 48.26 5.47 25.45
N PHE A 231 48.12 5.49 24.12
CA PHE A 231 47.24 4.59 23.39
C PHE A 231 47.62 3.11 23.60
N LEU A 232 48.91 2.80 23.73
CA LEU A 232 49.38 1.43 24.02
C LEU A 232 48.92 0.92 25.40
N ILE A 233 48.62 1.81 26.35
CA ILE A 233 48.02 1.42 27.64
C ILE A 233 46.69 0.70 27.41
N HIS A 234 45.83 1.22 26.52
CA HIS A 234 44.59 0.56 26.13
C HIS A 234 44.86 -0.78 25.41
N MET A 235 45.72 -0.76 24.40
CA MET A 235 46.00 -1.96 23.58
C MET A 235 46.55 -3.14 24.40
N PHE A 236 47.49 -2.89 25.31
CA PHE A 236 48.05 -3.93 26.17
C PHE A 236 47.15 -4.26 27.37
N GLY A 237 46.36 -3.30 27.86
CA GLY A 237 45.40 -3.51 28.95
C GLY A 237 44.19 -4.34 28.56
N GLU A 238 43.81 -4.37 27.27
CA GLU A 238 42.65 -5.12 26.79
C GLU A 238 42.86 -6.64 26.89
N ASN A 239 44.03 -7.11 26.46
CA ASN A 239 44.37 -8.53 26.40
C ASN A 239 45.09 -8.95 27.68
N LYS A 240 44.37 -9.61 28.61
CA LYS A 240 44.87 -10.02 29.94
C LYS A 240 45.84 -11.21 29.90
N THR A 241 46.95 -11.07 29.18
CA THR A 241 48.04 -12.06 29.11
C THR A 241 49.23 -11.61 29.95
N ARG A 242 50.02 -12.57 30.49
CA ARG A 242 51.23 -12.25 31.27
C ARG A 242 52.21 -11.37 30.49
N THR A 243 52.37 -11.62 29.19
CA THR A 243 53.24 -10.83 28.30
C THR A 243 52.81 -9.37 28.21
N ASN A 244 51.50 -9.09 28.17
CA ASN A 244 51.00 -7.73 28.07
C ASN A 244 51.17 -6.93 29.36
N TYR A 245 51.11 -7.58 30.54
CA TYR A 245 51.47 -6.93 31.80
C TYR A 245 52.94 -6.52 31.83
N ILE A 246 53.85 -7.35 31.31
CA ILE A 246 55.27 -7.00 31.20
C ILE A 246 55.45 -5.82 30.24
N LYS A 247 54.81 -5.84 29.08
CA LYS A 247 54.84 -4.72 28.11
C LYS A 247 54.31 -3.42 28.71
N LEU A 248 53.22 -3.49 29.49
CA LEU A 248 52.65 -2.33 30.18
C LEU A 248 53.61 -1.79 31.26
N GLY A 249 54.26 -2.66 32.03
CA GLY A 249 55.29 -2.24 32.98
C GLY A 249 56.48 -1.56 32.31
N LEU A 250 56.97 -2.12 31.21
CA LEU A 250 58.05 -1.51 30.41
C LEU A 250 57.64 -0.17 29.82
N LEU A 251 56.40 -0.03 29.36
CA LEU A 251 55.85 1.24 28.86
C LEU A 251 55.88 2.33 29.94
N PHE A 252 55.47 2.02 31.17
CA PHE A 252 55.53 2.96 32.29
C PHE A 252 56.97 3.32 32.68
N ILE A 253 57.90 2.37 32.63
CA ILE A 253 59.33 2.64 32.89
C ILE A 253 59.89 3.60 31.84
N VAL A 254 59.66 3.34 30.55
CA VAL A 254 60.18 4.17 29.46
C VAL A 254 59.64 5.61 29.54
N THR A 255 58.34 5.76 29.79
CA THR A 255 57.71 7.09 29.92
C THR A 255 58.17 7.83 31.17
N PHE A 256 58.32 7.14 32.31
CA PHE A 256 58.89 7.73 33.52
C PHE A 256 60.33 8.22 33.33
N VAL A 257 61.16 7.41 32.66
CA VAL A 257 62.56 7.77 32.37
C VAL A 257 62.62 9.01 31.48
N PHE A 258 61.79 9.10 30.44
CA PHE A 258 61.78 10.27 29.57
C PHE A 258 61.37 11.54 30.32
N ASP A 259 60.31 11.49 31.13
CA ASP A 259 59.91 12.65 31.94
C ASP A 259 60.97 13.03 32.98
N SER A 260 61.71 12.03 33.51
CA SER A 260 62.86 12.28 34.38
C SER A 260 64.02 12.96 33.65
N ILE A 261 64.25 12.64 32.37
CA ILE A 261 65.24 13.31 31.53
C ILE A 261 64.83 14.78 31.29
N LEU A 262 63.58 15.04 30.92
CA LEU A 262 63.07 16.40 30.75
C LEU A 262 63.20 17.22 32.03
N ALA A 263 62.82 16.64 33.17
CA ALA A 263 62.92 17.29 34.47
C ALA A 263 64.38 17.57 34.87
N TYR A 264 65.29 16.62 34.61
CA TYR A 264 66.71 16.78 34.88
C TYR A 264 67.32 17.90 34.05
N GLU A 265 67.05 17.95 32.75
CA GLU A 265 67.59 18.99 31.85
C GLU A 265 67.14 20.40 32.25
N ILE A 266 65.85 20.56 32.58
CA ILE A 266 65.32 21.86 33.02
C ILE A 266 65.94 22.28 34.37
N GLU A 267 66.00 21.36 35.34
CA GLU A 267 66.55 21.68 36.66
C GLU A 267 68.06 21.91 36.62
N SER A 268 68.79 21.19 35.77
CA SER A 268 70.23 21.39 35.56
C SER A 268 70.49 22.81 35.06
N LYS A 269 69.79 23.25 34.01
CA LYS A 269 69.90 24.62 33.48
C LYS A 269 69.51 25.68 34.51
N LEU A 270 68.48 25.42 35.32
CA LEU A 270 68.07 26.34 36.39
C LEU A 270 69.11 26.40 37.52
N TYR A 271 69.72 25.27 37.88
CA TYR A 271 70.78 25.20 38.87
C TYR A 271 72.02 25.95 38.41
N GLU A 272 72.43 25.79 37.14
CA GLU A 272 73.59 26.47 36.59
C GLU A 272 73.47 27.99 36.57
N LEU A 273 72.26 28.52 36.48
CA LEU A 273 72.01 29.96 36.61
C LEU A 273 72.08 30.47 38.05
N ASN A 274 71.66 29.64 39.00
CA ASN A 274 71.53 30.02 40.41
C ASN A 274 72.76 29.62 41.24
N LYS A 275 73.71 28.86 40.67
CA LYS A 275 74.90 28.40 41.38
C LYS A 275 75.84 29.56 41.70
N THR A 276 76.37 29.57 42.92
CA THR A 276 77.45 30.47 43.34
C THR A 276 78.81 29.80 43.11
N PHE A 277 79.91 30.55 43.22
CA PHE A 277 81.28 30.02 42.97
C PHE A 277 81.64 28.79 43.83
N ASP A 278 81.02 28.62 45.00
CA ASP A 278 81.27 27.49 45.92
C ASP A 278 80.26 26.33 45.77
N SER A 279 79.34 26.41 44.82
CA SER A 279 78.30 25.39 44.63
C SER A 279 78.87 24.13 43.96
N PRO A 280 78.52 22.91 44.42
CA PRO A 280 78.96 21.67 43.79
C PRO A 280 78.40 21.53 42.37
N PRO A 281 79.03 20.71 41.50
CA PRO A 281 78.48 20.40 40.17
C PRO A 281 77.11 19.72 40.32
N PHE A 282 76.19 20.03 39.40
CA PHE A 282 74.88 19.42 39.40
C PHE A 282 74.98 17.92 39.13
N ASP A 283 74.35 17.13 39.99
CA ASP A 283 74.28 15.68 39.86
C ASP A 283 72.86 15.17 40.17
N LEU A 284 72.62 13.87 39.95
CA LEU A 284 71.33 13.26 40.22
C LEU A 284 70.89 13.41 41.69
N LYS A 285 71.84 13.42 42.64
CA LYS A 285 71.51 13.56 44.05
C LYS A 285 70.91 14.93 44.33
N ILE A 286 71.50 15.98 43.77
CA ILE A 286 70.96 17.34 43.88
C ILE A 286 69.60 17.41 43.21
N ALA A 287 69.43 16.87 41.99
CA ALA A 287 68.16 16.86 41.28
C ALA A 287 67.01 16.24 42.12
N PHE A 288 67.23 15.09 42.75
CA PHE A 288 66.23 14.41 43.56
C PHE A 288 65.80 15.18 44.82
N THR A 289 66.64 16.10 45.32
CA THR A 289 66.29 16.96 46.47
C THR A 289 65.44 18.18 46.07
N LYS A 290 65.32 18.48 44.78
CA LYS A 290 64.57 19.64 44.28
C LYS A 290 63.11 19.30 44.09
N ILE A 291 62.22 20.15 44.62
CA ILE A 291 60.78 19.98 44.48
C ILE A 291 60.32 20.15 43.01
N GLN A 292 61.03 20.99 42.27
CA GLN A 292 60.77 21.31 40.86
C GLN A 292 60.94 20.08 39.96
N PHE A 293 61.99 19.29 40.20
CA PHE A 293 62.25 18.03 39.50
C PHE A 293 61.04 17.08 39.59
N TRP A 294 60.53 16.85 40.81
CA TRP A 294 59.34 16.04 41.03
C TRP A 294 58.06 16.68 40.49
N GLY A 295 57.97 18.01 40.51
CA GLY A 295 56.83 18.75 39.95
C GLY A 295 56.66 18.55 38.44
N ILE A 296 57.76 18.56 37.69
CA ILE A 296 57.75 18.32 36.23
C ILE A 296 57.33 16.87 35.94
N ILE A 297 57.94 15.89 36.64
CA ILE A 297 57.59 14.47 36.48
C ILE A 297 56.11 14.24 36.83
N PHE A 298 55.62 14.83 37.92
CA PHE A 298 54.21 14.70 38.30
C PHE A 298 53.27 15.29 37.24
N ALA A 299 53.60 16.49 36.75
CA ALA A 299 52.81 17.21 35.74
C ALA A 299 52.76 16.50 34.38
N GLY A 300 53.78 15.71 34.03
CA GLY A 300 53.81 14.87 32.83
C GLY A 300 53.29 13.46 33.10
N PHE A 301 54.06 12.66 33.83
CA PHE A 301 53.94 11.20 33.91
C PHE A 301 52.63 10.76 34.56
N ILE A 302 52.22 11.40 35.65
CA ILE A 302 50.98 11.03 36.33
C ILE A 302 49.77 11.42 35.48
N VAL A 303 49.79 12.62 34.89
CA VAL A 303 48.70 13.06 33.99
C VAL A 303 48.63 12.18 32.74
N TYR A 304 49.77 11.74 32.22
CA TYR A 304 49.87 10.76 31.15
C TYR A 304 49.21 9.42 31.50
N ILE A 305 49.46 8.88 32.70
CA ILE A 305 48.79 7.65 33.17
C ILE A 305 47.27 7.87 33.25
N ILE A 306 46.84 8.98 33.85
CA ILE A 306 45.42 9.34 33.94
C ILE A 306 44.79 9.41 32.54
N TRP A 307 45.46 10.07 31.60
CA TRP A 307 45.02 10.15 30.21
C TRP A 307 44.84 8.78 29.57
N GLY A 308 45.84 7.89 29.70
CA GLY A 308 45.79 6.54 29.15
C GLY A 308 44.67 5.69 29.74
N LEU A 309 44.40 5.82 31.05
CA LEU A 309 43.30 5.12 31.72
C LEU A 309 41.92 5.67 31.31
N VAL A 310 41.78 7.00 31.22
CA VAL A 310 40.53 7.63 30.74
C VAL A 310 40.29 7.27 29.28
N PHE A 311 41.34 7.23 28.46
CA PHE A 311 41.28 6.77 27.08
C PHE A 311 40.83 5.31 26.97
N ASP A 312 41.42 4.40 27.76
CA ASP A 312 41.00 2.98 27.81
C ASP A 312 39.52 2.84 28.18
N PHE A 313 39.05 3.62 29.16
CA PHE A 313 37.64 3.68 29.54
C PHE A 313 36.75 4.15 28.38
N VAL A 314 37.10 5.25 27.71
CA VAL A 314 36.35 5.78 26.55
C VAL A 314 36.27 4.75 25.43
N MET A 315 37.39 4.08 25.12
CA MET A 315 37.44 3.08 24.05
C MET A 315 36.59 1.84 24.35
N LYS A 316 36.56 1.40 25.62
CA LYS A 316 35.68 0.30 26.04
C LYS A 316 34.21 0.68 25.89
N GLU A 317 33.82 1.84 26.41
CA GLU A 317 32.43 2.31 26.32
C GLU A 317 32.00 2.61 24.88
N HIS A 318 32.92 3.02 24.00
CA HIS A 318 32.67 3.16 22.56
C HIS A 318 32.25 1.84 21.91
N ARG A 319 32.97 0.74 22.21
CA ARG A 319 32.63 -0.59 21.68
C ARG A 319 31.27 -1.08 22.17
N GLU A 320 30.97 -0.85 23.45
CA GLU A 320 29.66 -1.20 24.02
C GLU A 320 28.53 -0.39 23.39
N LYS A 321 28.75 0.91 23.16
CA LYS A 321 27.83 1.79 22.44
C LYS A 321 27.61 1.34 20.99
N ASP A 322 28.67 0.92 20.29
CA ASP A 322 28.58 0.43 18.91
C ASP A 322 27.77 -0.86 18.79
N LYS A 323 27.89 -1.80 19.75
CA LYS A 323 27.05 -3.00 19.78
C LYS A 323 25.56 -2.63 19.85
N ILE A 324 25.21 -1.69 20.74
CA ILE A 324 23.83 -1.20 20.88
C ILE A 324 23.38 -0.54 19.57
N ARG A 325 24.21 0.30 18.96
CA ARG A 325 23.89 0.97 17.69
C ARG A 325 23.62 -0.02 16.56
N ASN A 326 24.45 -1.04 16.41
CA ASN A 326 24.25 -2.08 15.40
C ASN A 326 22.92 -2.82 15.60
N GLU A 327 22.57 -3.15 16.85
CA GLU A 327 21.31 -3.79 17.19
C GLU A 327 20.08 -2.89 16.99
N GLN A 328 20.23 -1.57 17.17
CA GLN A 328 19.22 -0.58 16.79
C GLN A 328 19.04 -0.52 15.27
N GLU A 329 20.13 -0.49 14.51
CA GLU A 329 20.10 -0.46 13.04
C GLU A 329 19.40 -1.70 12.47
N ILE A 330 19.67 -2.89 13.02
CA ILE A 330 18.99 -4.13 12.62
C ILE A 330 17.47 -4.04 12.85
N ARG A 331 17.05 -3.53 14.02
CA ARG A 331 15.63 -3.35 14.34
C ARG A 331 14.97 -2.27 13.49
N GLN A 332 15.69 -1.19 13.19
CA GLN A 332 15.23 -0.13 12.30
C GLN A 332 14.99 -0.68 10.89
N LYS A 333 15.94 -1.42 10.32
CA LYS A 333 15.77 -2.09 9.01
C LYS A 333 14.58 -3.05 8.99
N LYS A 334 14.33 -3.77 10.09
CA LYS A 334 13.13 -4.62 10.22
C LYS A 334 11.85 -3.79 10.24
N ALA A 335 11.82 -2.67 10.95
CA ALA A 335 10.68 -1.76 10.95
C ALA A 335 10.42 -1.17 9.55
N ASP A 336 11.46 -0.75 8.85
CA ASP A 336 11.38 -0.23 7.48
C ASP A 336 10.86 -1.30 6.50
N PHE A 337 11.29 -2.55 6.65
CA PHE A 337 10.78 -3.68 5.87
C PHE A 337 9.27 -3.91 6.08
N PHE A 338 8.78 -3.84 7.31
CA PHE A 338 7.34 -3.94 7.58
C PHE A 338 6.58 -2.71 7.06
N GLN A 339 7.19 -1.53 7.10
CA GLN A 339 6.61 -0.31 6.53
C GLN A 339 6.40 -0.46 5.02
N GLU A 340 7.37 -1.03 4.31
CA GLU A 340 7.25 -1.30 2.88
C GLU A 340 6.16 -2.33 2.58
N LYS A 341 6.06 -3.40 3.37
CA LYS A 341 4.95 -4.35 3.26
C LYS A 341 3.59 -3.70 3.43
N ILE A 342 3.45 -2.76 4.37
CA ILE A 342 2.20 -1.99 4.55
C ILE A 342 1.88 -1.19 3.29
N ASN A 343 2.87 -0.56 2.65
CA ASN A 343 2.64 0.20 1.42
C ASN A 343 2.14 -0.70 0.28
N ILE A 344 2.74 -1.89 0.11
CA ILE A 344 2.30 -2.88 -0.87
C ILE A 344 0.85 -3.30 -0.59
N LEU A 345 0.54 -3.66 0.66
CA LEU A 345 -0.81 -4.05 1.07
C LEU A 345 -1.85 -2.94 0.83
N LYS A 346 -1.48 -1.67 1.03
CA LYS A 346 -2.36 -0.53 0.73
C LYS A 346 -2.70 -0.42 -0.75
N ASN A 347 -1.71 -0.59 -1.63
CA ASN A 347 -1.96 -0.60 -3.08
C ASN A 347 -2.90 -1.74 -3.48
N GLU A 348 -2.69 -2.94 -2.92
CA GLU A 348 -3.58 -4.09 -3.16
C GLU A 348 -5.01 -3.85 -2.64
N ILE A 349 -5.16 -3.10 -1.53
CA ILE A 349 -6.47 -2.69 -1.02
C ILE A 349 -7.18 -1.75 -1.99
N GLU A 350 -6.46 -0.79 -2.58
CA GLU A 350 -7.03 0.13 -3.57
C GLU A 350 -7.56 -0.63 -4.80
N GLU A 351 -6.82 -1.63 -5.28
CA GLU A 351 -7.28 -2.51 -6.36
C GLU A 351 -8.54 -3.31 -6.00
N ILE A 352 -8.60 -3.84 -4.77
CA ILE A 352 -9.78 -4.56 -4.27
C ILE A 352 -10.99 -3.62 -4.17
N LEU A 353 -10.81 -2.40 -3.65
CA LEU A 353 -11.86 -1.40 -3.54
C LEU A 353 -12.40 -0.99 -4.92
N ALA A 354 -11.52 -0.78 -5.89
CA ALA A 354 -11.92 -0.53 -7.28
C ALA A 354 -12.73 -1.71 -7.85
N GLY A 355 -12.30 -2.95 -7.59
CA GLY A 355 -13.01 -4.15 -7.99
C GLY A 355 -14.37 -4.33 -7.30
N ILE A 356 -14.53 -3.91 -6.04
CA ILE A 356 -15.83 -3.88 -5.36
C ILE A 356 -16.72 -2.81 -6.02
N GLY A 357 -16.16 -1.64 -6.35
CA GLY A 357 -16.88 -0.58 -7.05
C GLY A 357 -17.47 -1.02 -8.38
N SER A 358 -16.69 -1.70 -9.22
CA SER A 358 -17.16 -2.20 -10.52
C SER A 358 -18.24 -3.29 -10.37
N ILE A 359 -18.12 -4.19 -9.41
CA ILE A 359 -19.16 -5.19 -9.12
C ILE A 359 -20.46 -4.51 -8.71
N LYS A 360 -20.41 -3.47 -7.86
CA LYS A 360 -21.60 -2.71 -7.44
C LYS A 360 -22.29 -2.04 -8.62
N GLU A 361 -21.53 -1.46 -9.55
CA GLU A 361 -22.08 -0.88 -10.79
C GLU A 361 -22.79 -1.94 -11.64
N LEU A 362 -22.16 -3.11 -11.82
CA LEU A 362 -22.76 -4.25 -12.52
C LEU A 362 -24.06 -4.71 -11.85
N ILE A 363 -24.09 -4.82 -10.52
CA ILE A 363 -25.31 -5.17 -9.77
C ILE A 363 -26.43 -4.17 -10.05
N ILE A 364 -26.12 -2.86 -10.02
CA ILE A 364 -27.12 -1.80 -10.29
C ILE A 364 -27.66 -1.93 -11.72
N LYS A 365 -26.79 -2.09 -12.71
CA LYS A 365 -27.18 -2.25 -14.11
C LYS A 365 -28.06 -3.50 -14.33
N THR A 366 -27.67 -4.62 -13.73
CA THR A 366 -28.44 -5.87 -13.84
C THR A 366 -29.79 -5.77 -13.13
N ARG A 367 -29.87 -5.07 -11.99
CA ARG A 367 -31.15 -4.77 -11.33
C ARG A 367 -32.07 -3.91 -12.19
N GLY A 368 -31.54 -2.86 -12.82
CA GLY A 368 -32.32 -2.04 -13.76
C GLY A 368 -32.89 -2.88 -14.90
N ARG A 369 -32.09 -3.81 -15.45
CA ARG A 369 -32.59 -4.74 -16.48
C ARG A 369 -33.67 -5.69 -15.97
N ILE A 370 -33.57 -6.18 -14.74
CA ILE A 370 -34.61 -7.02 -14.13
C ILE A 370 -35.92 -6.24 -13.99
N GLU A 371 -35.85 -4.96 -13.59
CA GLU A 371 -37.02 -4.09 -13.48
C GLU A 371 -37.67 -3.84 -14.84
N GLU A 372 -36.88 -3.56 -15.89
CA GLU A 372 -37.38 -3.47 -17.27
C GLU A 372 -38.09 -4.76 -17.72
N LEU A 373 -37.49 -5.91 -17.45
CA LEU A 373 -38.07 -7.22 -17.80
C LEU A 373 -39.36 -7.47 -17.02
N GLN A 374 -39.39 -7.12 -15.73
CA GLN A 374 -40.59 -7.24 -14.89
C GLN A 374 -41.73 -6.39 -15.46
N ASN A 375 -41.45 -5.15 -15.86
CA ASN A 375 -42.44 -4.28 -16.50
C ASN A 375 -43.02 -4.88 -17.80
N ILE A 376 -42.20 -5.57 -18.60
CA ILE A 376 -42.65 -6.28 -19.81
C ILE A 376 -43.52 -7.50 -19.45
N ILE A 377 -43.12 -8.25 -18.41
CA ILE A 377 -43.83 -9.44 -17.93
C ILE A 377 -45.19 -9.07 -17.34
N ASP A 378 -45.29 -7.96 -16.62
CA ASP A 378 -46.53 -7.46 -16.03
C ASP A 378 -47.46 -6.81 -17.08
N GLY A 379 -46.88 -6.28 -18.18
CA GLY A 379 -47.61 -5.73 -19.31
C GLY A 379 -48.33 -6.76 -20.19
N VAL A 380 -49.16 -6.28 -21.11
CA VAL A 380 -49.78 -7.11 -22.16
C VAL A 380 -48.96 -6.95 -23.45
N ILE A 381 -48.54 -8.07 -24.03
CA ILE A 381 -47.80 -8.08 -25.31
C ILE A 381 -48.81 -8.17 -26.44
N ILE A 382 -48.87 -7.14 -27.28
CA ILE A 382 -49.74 -7.08 -28.46
C ILE A 382 -48.92 -7.41 -29.71
N PRO A 383 -49.13 -8.57 -30.35
CA PRO A 383 -48.44 -8.93 -31.58
C PRO A 383 -48.98 -8.13 -32.75
N THR A 384 -48.25 -7.08 -33.15
CA THR A 384 -48.69 -6.13 -34.18
C THR A 384 -48.74 -6.75 -35.58
N LYS A 385 -47.93 -7.79 -35.82
CA LYS A 385 -48.01 -8.59 -37.06
C LYS A 385 -49.33 -9.34 -37.19
N ASP A 386 -49.81 -9.91 -36.09
CA ASP A 386 -51.10 -10.61 -36.07
C ASP A 386 -52.24 -9.62 -36.28
N TYR A 387 -52.16 -8.44 -35.63
CA TYR A 387 -53.12 -7.37 -35.89
C TYR A 387 -53.15 -6.97 -37.37
N LYS A 388 -51.99 -6.74 -37.99
CA LYS A 388 -51.90 -6.40 -39.43
C LYS A 388 -52.58 -7.45 -40.30
N LEU A 389 -52.41 -8.73 -39.97
CA LEU A 389 -53.06 -9.82 -40.69
C LEU A 389 -54.59 -9.77 -40.55
N TYR A 390 -55.12 -9.62 -39.33
CA TYR A 390 -56.57 -9.55 -39.11
C TYR A 390 -57.22 -8.26 -39.63
N ALA A 391 -56.52 -7.13 -39.52
CA ALA A 391 -56.95 -5.85 -40.07
C ALA A 391 -56.97 -5.89 -41.61
N SER A 392 -56.00 -6.55 -42.23
CA SER A 392 -56.01 -6.81 -43.68
C SER A 392 -57.25 -7.61 -44.10
N GLU A 393 -57.59 -8.68 -43.38
CA GLU A 393 -58.79 -9.49 -43.67
C GLU A 393 -60.08 -8.67 -43.51
N TYR A 394 -60.16 -7.84 -42.47
CA TYR A 394 -61.27 -6.92 -42.24
C TYR A 394 -61.44 -5.92 -43.40
N VAL A 395 -60.36 -5.26 -43.82
CA VAL A 395 -60.36 -4.30 -44.93
C VAL A 395 -60.66 -4.99 -46.26
N GLN A 396 -60.18 -6.23 -46.46
CA GLN A 396 -60.51 -7.01 -47.64
C GLN A 396 -62.01 -7.28 -47.72
N GLY A 397 -62.66 -7.69 -46.63
CA GLY A 397 -64.12 -7.84 -46.56
C GLY A 397 -64.86 -6.52 -46.85
N TRP A 398 -64.34 -5.41 -46.34
CA TRP A 398 -64.89 -4.07 -46.58
C TRP A 398 -64.84 -3.68 -48.07
N ILE A 399 -63.71 -3.93 -48.73
CA ILE A 399 -63.49 -3.66 -50.16
C ILE A 399 -64.35 -4.60 -51.03
N THR A 400 -64.50 -5.87 -50.66
CA THR A 400 -65.36 -6.83 -51.38
C THR A 400 -66.80 -6.32 -51.49
N PHE A 401 -67.36 -5.75 -50.41
CA PHE A 401 -68.69 -5.13 -50.46
C PHE A 401 -68.75 -3.95 -51.44
N ILE A 402 -67.76 -3.05 -51.42
CA ILE A 402 -67.68 -1.90 -52.33
C ILE A 402 -67.64 -2.38 -53.80
N GLY A 403 -66.83 -3.41 -54.06
CA GLY A 403 -66.70 -4.02 -55.38
C GLY A 403 -68.01 -4.63 -55.89
N GLU A 404 -68.67 -5.44 -55.05
CA GLU A 404 -69.81 -6.28 -55.46
C GLU A 404 -71.17 -5.60 -55.38
N LYS A 405 -71.44 -4.80 -54.34
CA LYS A 405 -72.80 -4.40 -53.95
C LYS A 405 -73.11 -2.92 -54.15
N ILE A 406 -72.08 -2.06 -54.21
CA ILE A 406 -72.30 -0.63 -54.46
C ILE A 406 -72.49 -0.39 -55.96
N ALA A 407 -73.58 0.26 -56.35
CA ALA A 407 -73.91 0.56 -57.75
C ALA A 407 -73.45 1.98 -58.14
N VAL A 408 -72.14 2.16 -58.32
CA VAL A 408 -71.51 3.41 -58.79
C VAL A 408 -70.57 3.14 -59.96
N SER A 409 -70.08 4.20 -60.63
CA SER A 409 -69.18 4.06 -61.77
C SER A 409 -67.88 3.36 -61.38
N LYS A 410 -67.23 2.69 -62.34
CA LYS A 410 -65.97 1.95 -62.09
C LYS A 410 -64.87 2.87 -61.53
N THR A 411 -64.83 4.11 -61.99
CA THR A 411 -63.86 5.13 -61.53
C THR A 411 -64.12 5.55 -60.09
N GLU A 412 -65.39 5.74 -59.70
CA GLU A 412 -65.77 6.06 -58.32
C GLU A 412 -65.51 4.90 -57.37
N LYS A 413 -65.77 3.65 -57.79
CA LYS A 413 -65.41 2.46 -56.99
C LYS A 413 -63.92 2.41 -56.69
N GLN A 414 -63.08 2.65 -57.70
CA GLN A 414 -61.63 2.64 -57.53
C GLN A 414 -61.19 3.75 -56.57
N SER A 415 -61.71 4.96 -56.73
CA SER A 415 -61.41 6.07 -55.81
C SER A 415 -61.82 5.76 -54.36
N MET A 416 -62.96 5.12 -54.13
CA MET A 416 -63.39 4.71 -52.79
C MET A 416 -62.47 3.66 -52.17
N ILE A 417 -62.02 2.69 -52.98
CA ILE A 417 -61.08 1.65 -52.54
C ILE A 417 -59.73 2.26 -52.19
N ASP A 418 -59.21 3.16 -53.03
CA ASP A 418 -57.91 3.81 -52.80
C ASP A 418 -57.92 4.63 -51.49
N SER A 419 -58.99 5.39 -51.22
CA SER A 419 -59.16 6.10 -49.94
C SER A 419 -59.30 5.17 -48.73
N CYS A 420 -59.89 3.99 -48.89
CA CYS A 420 -59.97 2.99 -47.82
C CYS A 420 -58.59 2.37 -47.53
N ILE A 421 -57.78 2.12 -48.56
CA ILE A 421 -56.41 1.60 -48.42
C ILE A 421 -55.51 2.63 -47.73
N GLU A 422 -55.64 3.91 -48.08
CA GLU A 422 -54.93 4.99 -47.40
C GLU A 422 -55.29 5.04 -45.91
N THR A 423 -56.58 5.00 -45.59
CA THR A 423 -57.10 4.97 -44.21
C THR A 423 -56.54 3.77 -43.42
N TYR A 424 -56.46 2.59 -44.05
CA TYR A 424 -55.88 1.39 -43.46
C TYR A 424 -54.39 1.55 -43.15
N ASN A 425 -53.60 2.07 -44.09
CA ASN A 425 -52.17 2.29 -43.89
C ASN A 425 -51.91 3.31 -42.76
N THR A 426 -52.68 4.40 -42.70
CA THR A 426 -52.61 5.37 -41.60
C THR A 426 -52.93 4.72 -40.25
N ASN A 427 -53.94 3.84 -40.18
CA ASN A 427 -54.24 3.11 -38.95
C ASN A 427 -53.10 2.17 -38.54
N LEU A 428 -52.51 1.41 -39.48
CA LEU A 428 -51.36 0.54 -39.19
C LEU A 428 -50.16 1.31 -38.63
N GLU A 429 -49.87 2.50 -39.16
CA GLU A 429 -48.81 3.36 -38.63
C GLU A 429 -49.15 3.86 -37.22
N THR A 430 -50.39 4.30 -37.02
CA THR A 430 -50.88 4.83 -35.73
C THR A 430 -50.80 3.79 -34.61
N VAL A 431 -51.12 2.53 -34.92
CA VAL A 431 -51.09 1.42 -33.95
C VAL A 431 -49.75 0.67 -33.93
N GLY A 432 -48.71 1.22 -34.57
CA GLY A 432 -47.35 0.69 -34.55
C GLY A 432 -47.17 -0.67 -35.25
N ALA A 433 -48.08 -1.06 -36.15
CA ALA A 433 -48.00 -2.24 -37.00
C ALA A 433 -47.24 -1.97 -38.31
N ASN A 434 -46.09 -1.31 -38.17
CA ASN A 434 -45.18 -0.97 -39.26
C ASN A 434 -44.10 -2.05 -39.47
N ALA A 435 -43.20 -1.85 -40.44
CA ALA A 435 -42.16 -2.84 -40.77
C ALA A 435 -41.12 -3.04 -39.65
N ASP A 436 -41.01 -2.08 -38.72
CA ASP A 436 -39.93 -2.02 -37.73
C ASP A 436 -40.29 -2.70 -36.41
N ASN A 437 -41.58 -2.84 -36.09
CA ASN A 437 -42.06 -3.35 -34.80
C ASN A 437 -42.83 -4.67 -34.94
N GLN A 438 -42.41 -5.71 -34.23
CA GLN A 438 -43.09 -7.02 -34.23
C GLN A 438 -44.11 -7.18 -33.11
N ASN A 439 -43.89 -6.50 -31.98
CA ASN A 439 -44.73 -6.53 -30.79
C ASN A 439 -44.77 -5.14 -30.14
N LEU A 440 -45.91 -4.75 -29.58
CA LEU A 440 -46.05 -3.60 -28.70
C LEU A 440 -46.33 -4.08 -27.28
N VAL A 441 -45.64 -3.50 -26.30
CA VAL A 441 -45.87 -3.79 -24.88
C VAL A 441 -46.70 -2.67 -24.29
N TYR A 442 -47.92 -2.99 -23.86
CA TYR A 442 -48.75 -2.07 -23.09
C TYR A 442 -48.47 -2.29 -21.61
N LEU A 443 -47.80 -1.32 -21.01
CA LEU A 443 -47.66 -1.27 -19.56
C LEU A 443 -49.05 -1.04 -18.97
N SER A 444 -49.48 -1.93 -18.08
CA SER A 444 -50.64 -1.63 -17.24
C SER A 444 -50.29 -0.38 -16.45
N SER A 445 -51.01 0.72 -16.67
CA SER A 445 -50.99 1.82 -15.72
C SER A 445 -51.48 1.25 -14.39
N LEU A 446 -50.68 1.43 -13.34
CA LEU A 446 -51.08 1.21 -11.96
C LEU A 446 -52.25 2.14 -11.60
#